data_AF-A0A372E416-F1
#
_entry.id   AF-A0A372E416-F1
#
_cell.length_a   1.000
_cell.length_b   1.000
_cell.length_c   1.000
_cell.angle_alpha   90.00
_cell.angle_beta   90.00
_cell.angle_gamma   90.00
#
_symmetry.space_group_name_H-M   'P 1'
#
loop_
_entity.id
_entity.type
_entity.pdbx_description
1 polymer ?
#
loop_
_entity_poly.entity_id
_entity_poly.type
_entity_poly.pdbx_seq_one_letter_code
_entity_poly.pdbx_strand_id
1 'polypeptide(L)'
;MHSKPNIFSVATKELSQDGFLTWLLQWADSRVASFDESLNETAKSFVRMLLGQPASYEVTKVEAGRQWSNIDVWAEVNDEYFIAIEDKTTSGEHSQQLERYKQIAQEYYADKGFKLIFIYLKTGNESAATLQKVTEKGYAVIGRKPILAVLQERTVSNAILVDFLEYLASIENQTNSHSQFENITSDWKAAEGFYIQLQERLAQWSDWRYVANQTGGFLGFWYHWAEASDYSLYIQIENRLDGGIKLVVKIGDWDPSVDTLYSILAGLQPYAKKQELLLAKPDKFRSGSTSTLAIVKNAFPASDQGAFDIEAFLQVLAKLEMVLDEYVEDAEKARIAISLGLEA
;
A
#
# COMPACT_ATOMS: atom_id res chain seq x y z
N MET A 1 -12.33 -20.05 -23.22
CA MET A 1 -13.06 -18.87 -23.72
C MET A 1 -12.04 -17.84 -24.15
N HIS A 2 -12.19 -17.21 -25.30
CA HIS A 2 -11.34 -16.07 -25.67
C HIS A 2 -11.92 -14.82 -25.01
N SER A 3 -11.18 -14.19 -24.12
CA SER A 3 -11.53 -12.87 -23.59
C SER A 3 -11.31 -11.81 -24.67
N LYS A 4 -12.18 -10.78 -24.70
CA LYS A 4 -11.97 -9.59 -25.52
C LYS A 4 -10.58 -9.00 -25.19
N PRO A 5 -9.71 -8.73 -26.18
CA PRO A 5 -8.46 -8.03 -25.93
C PRO A 5 -8.72 -6.65 -25.31
N ASN A 6 -7.87 -6.25 -24.37
CA ASN A 6 -7.94 -4.97 -23.69
C ASN A 6 -6.57 -4.27 -23.81
N ILE A 7 -6.56 -3.04 -24.31
CA ILE A 7 -5.30 -2.33 -24.59
C ILE A 7 -4.48 -2.07 -23.32
N PHE A 8 -5.12 -1.79 -22.19
CA PHE A 8 -4.45 -1.49 -20.92
C PHE A 8 -3.92 -2.75 -20.22
N SER A 9 -4.46 -3.93 -20.56
CA SER A 9 -3.85 -5.21 -20.16
C SER A 9 -2.52 -5.49 -20.87
N VAL A 10 -2.24 -4.82 -21.99
CA VAL A 10 -0.96 -4.93 -22.73
C VAL A 10 -0.05 -3.73 -22.40
N ALA A 11 -0.63 -2.54 -22.30
CA ALA A 11 0.05 -1.28 -22.06
C ALA A 11 0.00 -0.92 -20.56
N THR A 12 0.66 -1.74 -19.73
CA THR A 12 0.52 -1.71 -18.25
C THR A 12 1.43 -0.69 -17.54
N LYS A 13 2.22 0.08 -18.29
CA LYS A 13 3.15 1.07 -17.72
C LYS A 13 2.43 2.37 -17.37
N GLU A 14 2.98 3.10 -16.40
CA GLU A 14 2.55 4.45 -16.00
C GLU A 14 2.34 5.37 -17.22
N LEU A 15 3.25 5.32 -18.20
CA LEU A 15 3.15 6.10 -19.44
C LEU A 15 1.81 5.95 -20.19
N SER A 16 1.19 4.78 -20.14
CA SER A 16 -0.10 4.50 -20.78
C SER A 16 -1.26 5.03 -19.95
N GLN A 17 -1.14 4.98 -18.62
CA GLN A 17 -2.08 5.57 -17.70
C GLN A 17 -2.04 7.10 -17.77
N ASP A 18 -0.87 7.75 -17.82
CA ASP A 18 -0.75 9.19 -18.07
C ASP A 18 -1.50 9.62 -19.34
N GLY A 19 -1.35 8.82 -20.41
CA GLY A 19 -1.98 9.06 -21.70
C GLY A 19 -3.50 9.01 -21.59
N PHE A 20 -4.02 8.00 -20.89
CA PHE A 20 -5.44 7.87 -20.62
C PHE A 20 -5.97 9.03 -19.75
N LEU A 21 -5.29 9.35 -18.65
CA LEU A 21 -5.70 10.42 -17.73
C LEU A 21 -5.73 11.78 -18.44
N THR A 22 -4.71 12.06 -19.24
CA THR A 22 -4.65 13.30 -20.05
C THR A 22 -5.78 13.34 -21.08
N TRP A 23 -6.00 12.23 -21.79
CA TRP A 23 -7.10 12.11 -22.75
C TRP A 23 -8.45 12.34 -22.07
N LEU A 24 -8.69 11.74 -20.90
CA LEU A 24 -9.91 11.95 -20.13
C LEU A 24 -10.07 13.39 -19.68
N LEU A 25 -9.00 14.04 -19.21
CA LEU A 25 -9.04 15.47 -18.83
C LEU A 25 -9.39 16.37 -20.03
N GLN A 26 -8.84 16.09 -21.21
CA GLN A 26 -9.18 16.84 -22.43
C GLN A 26 -10.66 16.68 -22.82
N TRP A 27 -11.26 15.51 -22.53
CA TRP A 27 -12.69 15.29 -22.71
C TRP A 27 -13.57 16.12 -21.79
N ALA A 28 -13.05 16.71 -20.71
CA ALA A 28 -13.85 17.52 -19.80
C ALA A 28 -14.15 18.94 -20.33
N ASP A 29 -13.50 19.37 -21.41
CA ASP A 29 -13.75 20.69 -21.99
C ASP A 29 -15.12 20.75 -22.69
N SER A 30 -15.93 21.78 -22.43
CA SER A 30 -17.28 21.88 -23.00
C SER A 30 -17.31 21.98 -24.52
N ARG A 31 -16.20 22.38 -25.18
CA ARG A 31 -16.12 22.47 -26.65
C ARG A 31 -16.20 21.10 -27.34
N VAL A 32 -15.89 20.01 -26.64
CA VAL A 32 -15.92 18.65 -27.20
C VAL A 32 -17.17 17.87 -26.82
N ALA A 33 -18.09 18.46 -26.05
CA ALA A 33 -19.30 17.80 -25.57
C ALA A 33 -20.17 17.23 -26.70
N SER A 34 -20.22 17.90 -27.86
CA SER A 34 -21.01 17.46 -29.01
C SER A 34 -20.52 16.16 -29.67
N PHE A 35 -19.29 15.73 -29.38
CA PHE A 35 -18.75 14.47 -29.93
C PHE A 35 -19.20 13.25 -29.12
N ASP A 36 -19.28 13.37 -27.79
CA ASP A 36 -19.75 12.33 -26.87
C ASP A 36 -20.12 12.99 -25.52
N GLU A 37 -21.40 13.28 -25.33
CA GLU A 37 -21.91 13.98 -24.14
C GLU A 37 -21.72 13.16 -22.86
N SER A 38 -21.90 11.84 -22.93
CA SER A 38 -21.76 10.96 -21.76
C SER A 38 -20.30 10.88 -21.30
N LEU A 39 -19.36 10.78 -22.25
CA LEU A 39 -17.92 10.83 -21.96
C LEU A 39 -17.50 12.20 -21.43
N ASN A 40 -17.99 13.28 -22.01
CA ASN A 40 -17.70 14.64 -21.56
C ASN A 40 -18.16 14.86 -20.11
N GLU A 41 -19.40 14.48 -19.77
CA GLU A 41 -19.89 14.63 -18.40
C GLU A 41 -19.18 13.72 -17.40
N THR A 42 -18.79 12.51 -17.81
CA THR A 42 -17.95 11.63 -16.99
C THR A 42 -16.56 12.24 -16.75
N ALA A 43 -15.95 12.85 -17.77
CA ALA A 43 -14.69 13.57 -17.64
C ALA A 43 -14.81 14.80 -16.73
N LYS A 44 -15.92 15.55 -16.79
CA LYS A 44 -16.18 16.66 -15.85
C LYS A 44 -16.34 16.17 -14.42
N SER A 45 -17.02 15.05 -14.18
CA SER A 45 -17.07 14.40 -12.87
C SER A 45 -15.67 14.03 -12.37
N PHE A 46 -14.80 13.52 -13.25
CA PHE A 46 -13.41 13.24 -12.92
C PHE A 46 -12.67 14.52 -12.49
N VAL A 47 -12.78 15.61 -13.26
CA VAL A 47 -12.19 16.91 -12.89
C VAL A 47 -12.71 17.42 -11.54
N ARG A 48 -14.03 17.36 -11.28
CA ARG A 48 -14.61 17.78 -9.99
C ARG A 48 -14.05 16.98 -8.82
N MET A 49 -13.89 15.66 -8.99
CA MET A 49 -13.26 14.79 -7.99
C MET A 49 -11.82 15.24 -7.71
N LEU A 50 -11.01 15.49 -8.75
CA LEU A 50 -9.64 15.97 -8.59
C LEU A 50 -9.57 17.32 -7.84
N LEU A 51 -10.50 18.22 -8.13
CA LEU A 51 -10.57 19.55 -7.50
C LEU A 51 -11.17 19.53 -6.08
N GLY A 52 -11.78 18.42 -5.65
CA GLY A 52 -12.57 18.37 -4.42
C GLY A 52 -13.81 19.29 -4.46
N GLN A 53 -14.33 19.57 -5.65
CA GLN A 53 -15.48 20.46 -5.87
C GLN A 53 -16.80 19.68 -5.91
N PRO A 54 -17.93 20.29 -5.49
CA PRO A 54 -19.23 19.64 -5.55
C PRO A 54 -19.72 19.48 -6.99
N ALA A 55 -20.75 18.64 -7.18
CA ALA A 55 -21.39 18.41 -8.48
C ALA A 55 -21.90 19.70 -9.15
N SER A 56 -22.24 20.73 -8.37
CA SER A 56 -22.71 22.04 -8.85
C SER A 56 -21.60 22.95 -9.41
N TYR A 57 -20.32 22.58 -9.28
CA TYR A 57 -19.23 23.33 -9.88
C TYR A 57 -19.20 23.07 -11.39
N GLU A 58 -19.32 24.13 -12.19
CA GLU A 58 -19.37 24.02 -13.64
C GLU A 58 -17.97 23.96 -14.24
N VAL A 59 -17.60 22.81 -14.83
CA VAL A 59 -16.35 22.64 -15.58
C VAL A 59 -16.64 23.00 -17.04
N THR A 60 -16.05 24.11 -17.51
CA THR A 60 -16.36 24.68 -18.84
C THR A 60 -15.17 24.70 -19.79
N LYS A 61 -13.98 25.02 -19.28
CA LYS A 61 -12.73 25.08 -20.04
C LYS A 61 -11.69 24.18 -19.37
N VAL A 62 -11.10 23.27 -20.14
CA VAL A 62 -10.01 22.41 -19.67
C VAL A 62 -8.91 22.35 -20.71
N GLU A 63 -7.70 22.69 -20.30
CA GLU A 63 -6.48 22.44 -21.06
C GLU A 63 -5.64 21.44 -20.28
N ALA A 64 -5.26 20.32 -20.91
CA ALA A 64 -4.53 19.27 -20.22
C ALA A 64 -3.44 18.68 -21.10
N GLY A 65 -2.36 18.28 -20.45
CA GLY A 65 -1.18 17.74 -21.10
C GLY A 65 -0.35 16.87 -20.17
N ARG A 66 0.83 16.51 -20.66
CA ARG A 66 1.77 15.63 -19.96
C ARG A 66 3.15 16.25 -19.93
N GLN A 67 3.96 15.81 -18.97
CA GLN A 67 5.40 16.05 -18.93
C GLN A 67 5.80 17.53 -18.96
N TRP A 68 4.89 18.44 -18.54
CA TRP A 68 5.25 19.84 -18.32
C TRP A 68 6.17 19.90 -17.09
N SER A 69 7.42 20.26 -17.32
CA SER A 69 8.45 20.29 -16.27
C SER A 69 8.60 18.95 -15.52
N ASN A 70 8.42 17.83 -16.24
CA ASN A 70 8.44 16.45 -15.73
C ASN A 70 7.26 16.05 -14.82
N ILE A 71 6.21 16.87 -14.70
CA ILE A 71 4.97 16.44 -14.05
C ILE A 71 4.25 15.47 -14.99
N ASP A 72 3.87 14.28 -14.50
CA ASP A 72 3.32 13.21 -15.33
C ASP A 72 2.10 13.67 -16.14
N VAL A 73 1.11 14.25 -15.45
CA VAL A 73 -0.12 14.82 -16.03
C VAL A 73 -0.44 16.15 -15.38
N TRP A 74 -0.88 17.13 -16.18
CA TRP A 74 -1.32 18.43 -15.70
C TRP A 74 -2.61 18.89 -16.38
N ALA A 75 -3.36 19.76 -15.71
CA ALA A 75 -4.51 20.44 -16.28
C ALA A 75 -4.70 21.86 -15.74
N GLU A 76 -5.12 22.79 -16.60
CA GLU A 76 -5.71 24.07 -16.24
C GLU A 76 -7.23 23.99 -16.41
N VAL A 77 -8.00 24.40 -15.39
CA VAL A 77 -9.47 24.32 -15.38
C VAL A 77 -10.07 25.70 -15.11
N ASN A 78 -10.96 26.13 -16.01
CA ASN A 78 -11.70 27.39 -15.95
C ASN A 78 -10.85 28.66 -15.74
N ASP A 79 -9.56 28.62 -16.12
CA ASP A 79 -8.59 29.67 -15.81
C ASP A 79 -8.50 30.00 -14.30
N GLU A 80 -8.87 29.04 -13.44
CA GLU A 80 -8.95 29.19 -11.98
C GLU A 80 -8.04 28.19 -11.25
N TYR A 81 -7.95 26.95 -11.74
CA TYR A 81 -7.19 25.88 -11.08
C TYR A 81 -6.08 25.36 -11.99
N PHE A 82 -4.94 25.06 -11.38
CA PHE A 82 -3.92 24.21 -11.98
C PHE A 82 -3.83 22.92 -11.17
N ILE A 83 -3.91 21.80 -11.85
CA ILE A 83 -3.80 20.46 -11.28
C ILE A 83 -2.48 19.86 -11.76
N ALA A 84 -1.63 19.46 -10.82
CA ALA A 84 -0.48 18.59 -11.08
C ALA A 84 -0.77 17.21 -10.51
N ILE A 85 -0.67 16.18 -11.35
CA ILE A 85 -0.87 14.78 -10.98
C ILE A 85 0.46 14.06 -11.16
N GLU A 86 0.96 13.48 -10.07
CA GLU A 86 1.97 12.43 -10.13
C GLU A 86 1.24 11.10 -10.28
N ASP A 87 1.52 10.37 -11.37
CA ASP A 87 0.86 9.12 -11.69
C ASP A 87 1.69 7.93 -11.24
N LYS A 88 1.04 6.97 -10.60
CA LYS A 88 1.69 5.74 -10.16
C LYS A 88 0.77 4.54 -10.37
N THR A 89 1.28 3.53 -11.06
CA THR A 89 0.63 2.21 -11.14
C THR A 89 1.13 1.37 -9.96
N THR A 90 2.33 0.81 -10.06
CA THR A 90 2.91 -0.08 -9.05
C THR A 90 4.03 0.56 -8.25
N SER A 91 4.78 1.51 -8.81
CA SER A 91 5.93 2.11 -8.14
C SER A 91 5.52 3.09 -7.03
N GLY A 92 6.39 3.28 -6.04
CA GLY A 92 6.19 4.25 -4.95
C GLY A 92 6.79 5.61 -5.30
N GLU A 93 6.63 6.58 -4.40
CA GLU A 93 7.30 7.87 -4.53
C GLU A 93 8.81 7.75 -4.32
N HIS A 94 9.57 8.40 -5.19
CA HIS A 94 11.04 8.43 -5.12
C HIS A 94 11.57 9.83 -5.47
N SER A 95 12.80 10.12 -5.04
CA SER A 95 13.60 11.24 -5.57
C SER A 95 13.08 12.67 -5.37
N GLN A 96 12.31 12.93 -4.29
CA GLN A 96 11.81 14.28 -3.95
C GLN A 96 11.01 14.93 -5.09
N GLN A 97 10.37 14.10 -5.93
CA GLN A 97 9.68 14.57 -7.13
C GLN A 97 8.51 15.49 -6.77
N LEU A 98 7.78 15.13 -5.73
CA LEU A 98 6.60 15.86 -5.24
C LEU A 98 6.94 17.29 -4.81
N GLU A 99 8.00 17.47 -4.03
CA GLU A 99 8.46 18.78 -3.57
C GLU A 99 8.89 19.66 -4.75
N ARG A 100 9.61 19.08 -5.72
CA ARG A 100 10.06 19.78 -6.92
C ARG A 100 8.88 20.27 -7.76
N TYR A 101 7.87 19.44 -8.00
CA TYR A 101 6.71 19.83 -8.79
C TYR A 101 5.91 20.96 -8.13
N LYS A 102 5.79 20.93 -6.80
CA LYS A 102 5.18 22.03 -6.05
C LYS A 102 5.90 23.34 -6.27
N GLN A 103 7.22 23.33 -6.12
CA GLN A 103 8.02 24.53 -6.33
C GLN A 103 7.84 25.08 -7.75
N ILE A 104 7.95 24.23 -8.77
CA ILE A 104 7.80 24.61 -10.18
C ILE A 104 6.42 25.25 -10.44
N ALA A 105 5.35 24.63 -9.96
CA ALA A 105 4.00 25.15 -10.15
C ALA A 105 3.79 26.46 -9.38
N GLN A 106 4.27 26.56 -8.14
CA GLN A 106 4.17 27.78 -7.33
C GLN A 106 4.89 28.95 -7.98
N GLU A 107 6.10 28.74 -8.49
CA GLU A 107 6.87 29.78 -9.19
C GLU A 107 6.18 30.21 -10.49
N TYR A 108 5.68 29.27 -11.29
CA TYR A 108 5.06 29.59 -12.58
C TYR A 108 3.69 30.29 -12.46
N TYR A 109 2.93 30.01 -11.41
CA TYR A 109 1.58 30.56 -11.19
C TYR A 109 1.51 31.67 -10.14
N ALA A 110 2.63 32.09 -9.53
CA ALA A 110 2.68 33.09 -8.45
C ALA A 110 1.84 34.35 -8.73
N ASP A 111 1.92 34.88 -9.96
CA ASP A 111 1.26 36.12 -10.37
C ASP A 111 0.03 35.89 -11.26
N LYS A 112 -0.43 34.65 -11.40
CA LYS A 112 -1.52 34.27 -12.31
C LYS A 112 -2.87 34.08 -11.62
N GLY A 113 -2.88 34.04 -10.28
CA GLY A 113 -4.11 33.89 -9.48
C GLY A 113 -4.71 32.46 -9.49
N PHE A 114 -3.97 31.48 -10.00
CA PHE A 114 -4.42 30.08 -10.03
C PHE A 114 -4.34 29.43 -8.65
N LYS A 115 -5.35 28.62 -8.32
CA LYS A 115 -5.32 27.70 -7.18
C LYS A 115 -4.59 26.41 -7.59
N LEU A 116 -3.57 26.03 -6.84
CA LEU A 116 -2.74 24.86 -7.16
C LEU A 116 -3.23 23.63 -6.41
N ILE A 117 -3.54 22.57 -7.16
CA ILE A 117 -3.98 21.28 -6.66
C ILE A 117 -2.92 20.25 -7.02
N PHE A 118 -2.45 19.51 -6.01
CA PHE A 118 -1.40 18.50 -6.15
C PHE A 118 -1.95 17.13 -5.79
N ILE A 119 -1.89 16.20 -6.73
CA ILE A 119 -2.54 14.89 -6.62
C ILE A 119 -1.51 13.80 -6.83
N TYR A 120 -1.50 12.82 -5.94
CA TYR A 120 -0.82 11.55 -6.14
C TYR A 120 -1.88 10.51 -6.48
N LEU A 121 -1.93 10.15 -7.76
CA LEU A 121 -2.93 9.22 -8.29
C LEU A 121 -2.32 7.83 -8.35
N LYS A 122 -2.88 6.91 -7.56
CA LYS A 122 -2.33 5.56 -7.37
C LYS A 122 -3.37 4.50 -7.73
N THR A 123 -3.22 3.86 -8.89
CA THR A 123 -4.15 2.81 -9.35
C THR A 123 -3.75 1.41 -8.90
N GLY A 124 -2.49 1.17 -8.54
CA GLY A 124 -2.09 -0.04 -7.83
C GLY A 124 -2.38 0.03 -6.33
N ASN A 125 -2.06 -1.03 -5.62
CA ASN A 125 -2.14 -1.05 -4.16
C ASN A 125 -0.88 -0.40 -3.57
N GLU A 126 -1.01 0.24 -2.41
CA GLU A 126 0.08 0.91 -1.70
C GLU A 126 -0.19 0.89 -0.20
N SER A 127 0.86 0.85 0.62
CA SER A 127 0.68 0.86 2.07
C SER A 127 0.17 2.21 2.57
N ALA A 128 -0.68 2.17 3.60
CA ALA A 128 -1.20 3.39 4.24
C ALA A 128 -0.07 4.27 4.78
N ALA A 129 1.00 3.66 5.32
CA ALA A 129 2.18 4.38 5.80
C ALA A 129 2.93 5.12 4.67
N THR A 130 2.98 4.55 3.46
CA THR A 130 3.58 5.23 2.30
C THR A 130 2.69 6.37 1.82
N LEU A 131 1.37 6.15 1.73
CA LEU A 131 0.42 7.19 1.34
C LEU A 131 0.35 8.35 2.35
N GLN A 132 0.57 8.07 3.63
CA GLN A 132 0.67 9.11 4.66
C GLN A 132 1.84 10.07 4.39
N LYS A 133 3.02 9.55 4.02
CA LYS A 133 4.19 10.39 3.68
C LYS A 133 3.91 11.32 2.49
N VAL A 134 3.15 10.83 1.51
CA VAL A 134 2.71 11.64 0.36
C VAL A 134 1.75 12.75 0.83
N THR A 135 0.84 12.43 1.72
CA THR A 135 -0.11 13.40 2.30
C THR A 135 0.61 14.46 3.14
N GLU A 136 1.62 14.07 3.92
CA GLU A 136 2.48 14.98 4.70
C GLU A 136 3.26 15.96 3.82
N LYS A 137 3.59 15.56 2.58
CA LYS A 137 4.13 16.45 1.54
C LYS A 137 3.06 17.35 0.92
N GLY A 138 1.81 17.28 1.37
CA GLY A 138 0.67 18.10 1.00
C GLY A 138 0.06 17.76 -0.37
N TYR A 139 0.15 16.50 -0.79
CA TYR A 139 -0.56 15.97 -1.95
C TYR A 139 -1.86 15.31 -1.51
N ALA A 140 -2.94 15.50 -2.26
CA ALA A 140 -4.13 14.68 -2.11
C ALA A 140 -3.89 13.31 -2.74
N VAL A 141 -4.19 12.24 -2.01
CA VAL A 141 -4.07 10.86 -2.53
C VAL A 141 -5.40 10.44 -3.13
N ILE A 142 -5.39 10.01 -4.39
CA ILE A 142 -6.57 9.44 -5.06
C ILE A 142 -6.23 8.01 -5.50
N GLY A 143 -6.90 7.05 -4.87
CA GLY A 143 -6.75 5.64 -5.16
C GLY A 143 -7.65 5.16 -6.31
N ARG A 144 -7.53 3.87 -6.64
CA ARG A 144 -8.33 3.20 -7.67
C ARG A 144 -9.85 3.27 -7.47
N LYS A 145 -10.33 3.11 -6.22
CA LYS A 145 -11.78 3.05 -5.91
C LYS A 145 -12.55 4.33 -6.31
N PRO A 146 -12.13 5.55 -5.90
CA PRO A 146 -12.76 6.79 -6.38
C PRO A 146 -12.78 6.94 -7.90
N ILE A 147 -11.69 6.54 -8.59
CA ILE A 147 -11.61 6.60 -10.05
C ILE A 147 -12.66 5.68 -10.68
N LEU A 148 -12.74 4.42 -10.21
CA LEU A 148 -13.76 3.48 -10.66
C LEU A 148 -15.17 4.02 -10.46
N ALA A 149 -15.46 4.61 -9.28
CA ALA A 149 -16.76 5.19 -8.99
C ALA A 149 -17.16 6.29 -9.98
N VAL A 150 -16.21 7.17 -10.35
CA VAL A 150 -16.45 8.20 -11.37
C VAL A 150 -16.67 7.58 -12.75
N LEU A 151 -15.80 6.65 -13.17
CA LEU A 151 -15.89 6.03 -14.50
C LEU A 151 -17.15 5.18 -14.69
N GLN A 152 -17.76 4.72 -13.59
CA GLN A 152 -19.00 3.93 -13.59
C GLN A 152 -20.26 4.77 -13.37
N GLU A 153 -20.13 6.08 -13.12
CA GLU A 153 -21.28 6.95 -12.81
C GLU A 153 -22.29 7.00 -13.97
N ARG A 154 -21.80 6.83 -15.22
CA ARG A 154 -22.62 6.87 -16.44
C ARG A 154 -22.21 5.75 -17.39
N THR A 155 -23.17 5.30 -18.18
CA THR A 155 -22.90 4.39 -19.30
C THR A 155 -22.21 5.16 -20.42
N VAL A 156 -20.95 4.81 -20.68
CA VAL A 156 -20.15 5.34 -21.79
C VAL A 156 -19.77 4.19 -22.72
N SER A 157 -19.99 4.34 -24.03
CA SER A 157 -19.68 3.29 -25.02
C SER A 157 -18.30 3.47 -25.68
N ASN A 158 -17.57 4.53 -25.32
CA ASN A 158 -16.22 4.79 -25.82
C ASN A 158 -15.27 3.64 -25.44
N ALA A 159 -14.71 2.96 -26.45
CA ALA A 159 -13.89 1.77 -26.24
C ALA A 159 -12.65 2.02 -25.38
N ILE A 160 -12.05 3.22 -25.44
CA ILE A 160 -10.85 3.54 -24.64
C ILE A 160 -11.22 3.63 -23.16
N LEU A 161 -12.31 4.33 -22.83
CA LEU A 161 -12.80 4.40 -21.44
C LEU A 161 -13.23 3.03 -20.93
N VAL A 162 -13.99 2.27 -21.73
CA VAL A 162 -14.44 0.92 -21.36
C VAL A 162 -13.26 0.01 -21.09
N ASP A 163 -12.24 -0.01 -21.96
CA ASP A 163 -11.05 -0.84 -21.74
C ASP A 163 -10.31 -0.41 -20.46
N PHE A 164 -10.15 0.89 -20.19
CA PHE A 164 -9.49 1.34 -18.96
C PHE A 164 -10.29 0.97 -17.70
N LEU A 165 -11.61 1.15 -17.74
CA LEU A 165 -12.52 0.77 -16.66
C LEU A 165 -12.46 -0.74 -16.38
N GLU A 166 -12.57 -1.58 -17.41
CA GLU A 166 -12.47 -3.04 -17.29
C GLU A 166 -11.11 -3.45 -16.71
N TYR A 167 -10.03 -2.79 -17.13
CA TYR A 167 -8.68 -3.03 -16.61
C TYR A 167 -8.58 -2.70 -15.12
N LEU A 168 -8.98 -1.49 -14.69
CA LEU A 168 -8.97 -1.12 -13.27
C LEU A 168 -9.89 -2.01 -12.43
N ALA A 169 -11.07 -2.37 -12.95
CA ALA A 169 -11.99 -3.27 -12.27
C ALA A 169 -11.37 -4.66 -12.09
N SER A 170 -10.58 -5.15 -13.05
CA SER A 170 -9.88 -6.42 -12.91
C SER A 170 -8.87 -6.41 -11.76
N ILE A 171 -8.08 -5.33 -11.61
CA ILE A 171 -7.12 -5.17 -10.51
C ILE A 171 -7.87 -5.09 -9.17
N GLU A 172 -8.98 -4.36 -9.12
CA GLU A 172 -9.81 -4.27 -7.92
C GLU A 172 -10.39 -5.62 -7.52
N ASN A 173 -10.88 -6.41 -8.49
CA ASN A 173 -11.38 -7.76 -8.23
C ASN A 173 -10.29 -8.70 -7.73
N GLN A 174 -9.09 -8.66 -8.30
CA GLN A 174 -7.96 -9.45 -7.81
C GLN A 174 -7.55 -9.03 -6.39
N THR A 175 -7.51 -7.72 -6.14
CA THR A 175 -7.22 -7.17 -4.81
C THR A 175 -8.21 -7.72 -3.77
N ASN A 176 -9.50 -7.72 -4.07
CA ASN A 176 -10.55 -8.20 -3.16
C ASN A 176 -10.70 -9.74 -3.10
N SER A 177 -9.88 -10.49 -3.85
CA SER A 177 -9.93 -11.97 -3.90
C SER A 177 -9.19 -12.66 -2.75
N HIS A 178 -8.64 -11.89 -1.81
CA HIS A 178 -7.87 -12.36 -0.66
C HIS A 178 -8.68 -13.14 0.39
N SER A 179 -9.99 -13.33 0.19
CA SER A 179 -10.81 -14.18 1.07
C SER A 179 -10.51 -15.67 0.93
N GLN A 180 -9.85 -16.07 -0.16
CA GLN A 180 -9.33 -17.43 -0.35
C GLN A 180 -7.84 -17.46 -0.02
N PHE A 181 -7.42 -18.42 0.81
CA PHE A 181 -6.03 -18.50 1.25
C PHE A 181 -5.07 -18.78 0.08
N GLU A 182 -5.48 -19.61 -0.88
CA GLU A 182 -4.70 -19.89 -2.09
C GLU A 182 -4.34 -18.60 -2.84
N ASN A 183 -5.29 -17.67 -2.98
CA ASN A 183 -5.06 -16.40 -3.67
C ASN A 183 -4.04 -15.53 -2.93
N ILE A 184 -4.09 -15.47 -1.59
CA ILE A 184 -3.08 -14.75 -0.78
C ILE A 184 -1.68 -15.27 -1.08
N THR A 185 -1.55 -16.56 -1.41
CA THR A 185 -0.26 -17.21 -1.66
C THR A 185 0.10 -17.38 -3.13
N SER A 186 -0.72 -16.94 -4.09
CA SER A 186 -0.46 -17.17 -5.53
C SER A 186 -0.71 -15.95 -6.42
N ASP A 187 -1.51 -14.98 -5.97
CA ASP A 187 -1.79 -13.74 -6.69
C ASP A 187 -1.22 -12.53 -5.90
N TRP A 188 -0.35 -11.76 -6.54
CA TRP A 188 0.28 -10.58 -5.94
C TRP A 188 -0.74 -9.53 -5.48
N LYS A 189 -1.81 -9.30 -6.24
CA LYS A 189 -2.83 -8.32 -5.90
C LYS A 189 -3.70 -8.80 -4.76
N ALA A 190 -4.03 -10.09 -4.70
CA ALA A 190 -4.70 -10.67 -3.54
C ALA A 190 -3.82 -10.57 -2.27
N ALA A 191 -2.52 -10.85 -2.37
CA ALA A 191 -1.59 -10.71 -1.25
C ALA A 191 -1.51 -9.26 -0.73
N GLU A 192 -1.41 -8.28 -1.63
CA GLU A 192 -1.46 -6.85 -1.28
C GLU A 192 -2.83 -6.47 -0.67
N GLY A 193 -3.93 -7.00 -1.19
CA GLY A 193 -5.29 -6.78 -0.66
C GLY A 193 -5.48 -7.31 0.75
N PHE A 194 -4.92 -8.49 1.05
CA PHE A 194 -4.85 -9.02 2.42
C PHE A 194 -4.12 -8.05 3.35
N TYR A 195 -3.00 -7.48 2.92
CA TYR A 195 -2.25 -6.53 3.73
C TYR A 195 -2.98 -5.20 3.92
N ILE A 196 -3.68 -4.68 2.91
CA ILE A 196 -4.58 -3.52 3.06
C ILE A 196 -5.64 -3.82 4.13
N GLN A 197 -6.31 -4.97 4.04
CA GLN A 197 -7.32 -5.37 5.03
C GLN A 197 -6.74 -5.47 6.44
N LEU A 198 -5.51 -6.00 6.59
CA LEU A 198 -4.82 -6.00 7.87
C LEU A 198 -4.59 -4.58 8.39
N GLN A 199 -4.08 -3.65 7.58
CA GLN A 199 -3.85 -2.27 8.03
C GLN A 199 -5.14 -1.57 8.47
N GLU A 200 -6.28 -1.87 7.85
CA GLU A 200 -7.59 -1.33 8.25
C GLU A 200 -8.09 -1.89 9.59
N ARG A 201 -7.64 -3.09 9.97
CA ARG A 201 -8.06 -3.80 11.18
C ARG A 201 -7.10 -3.63 12.35
N LEU A 202 -5.84 -3.33 12.08
CA LEU A 202 -4.80 -3.14 13.08
C LEU A 202 -4.74 -1.66 13.48
N ALA A 203 -4.86 -1.37 14.78
CA ALA A 203 -4.82 0.00 15.29
C ALA A 203 -3.39 0.58 15.34
N GLN A 204 -2.37 -0.27 15.39
CA GLN A 204 -0.97 0.14 15.49
C GLN A 204 -0.39 0.46 14.12
N TRP A 205 0.71 1.21 14.11
CA TRP A 205 1.46 1.47 12.89
C TRP A 205 1.90 0.17 12.23
N SER A 206 1.74 0.11 10.90
CA SER A 206 2.18 -0.99 10.07
C SER A 206 2.62 -0.45 8.71
N ASP A 207 3.49 -1.19 8.04
CA ASP A 207 3.92 -0.90 6.67
C ASP A 207 4.07 -2.21 5.92
N TRP A 208 3.98 -2.16 4.60
CA TRP A 208 4.24 -3.30 3.76
C TRP A 208 4.79 -2.88 2.41
N ARG A 209 5.66 -3.72 1.86
CA ARG A 209 6.30 -3.52 0.56
C ARG A 209 6.98 -4.79 0.10
N TYR A 210 7.29 -4.84 -1.18
CA TYR A 210 8.16 -5.88 -1.72
C TYR A 210 9.61 -5.67 -1.27
N VAL A 211 10.25 -6.75 -0.83
CA VAL A 211 11.66 -6.80 -0.44
C VAL A 211 12.42 -7.63 -1.45
N ALA A 212 13.17 -6.97 -2.34
CA ALA A 212 14.02 -7.66 -3.29
C ALA A 212 15.18 -8.39 -2.58
N ASN A 213 15.50 -9.59 -3.05
CA ASN A 213 16.70 -10.33 -2.64
C ASN A 213 17.22 -11.19 -3.80
N GLN A 214 18.38 -11.82 -3.63
CA GLN A 214 19.04 -12.63 -4.66
C GLN A 214 18.20 -13.84 -5.14
N THR A 215 17.14 -14.21 -4.43
CA THR A 215 16.26 -15.35 -4.72
C THR A 215 14.86 -14.96 -5.17
N GLY A 216 14.64 -13.69 -5.57
CA GLY A 216 13.34 -13.23 -6.08
C GLY A 216 12.44 -12.55 -5.04
N GLY A 217 12.95 -12.26 -3.84
CA GLY A 217 12.29 -11.39 -2.86
C GLY A 217 11.09 -12.01 -2.12
N PHE A 218 10.34 -11.15 -1.43
CA PHE A 218 9.05 -11.48 -0.79
C PHE A 218 8.22 -10.19 -0.56
N LEU A 219 6.90 -10.30 -0.47
CA LEU A 219 6.06 -9.24 0.05
C LEU A 219 6.14 -9.28 1.58
N GLY A 220 6.66 -8.21 2.17
CA GLY A 220 6.82 -8.08 3.62
C GLY A 220 5.72 -7.21 4.22
N PHE A 221 5.18 -7.63 5.37
CA PHE A 221 4.34 -6.80 6.23
C PHE A 221 5.03 -6.66 7.58
N TRP A 222 5.30 -5.43 8.03
CA TRP A 222 5.92 -5.16 9.33
C TRP A 222 4.87 -4.60 10.28
N TYR A 223 4.86 -5.13 11.49
CA TYR A 223 3.84 -4.86 12.49
C TYR A 223 4.41 -5.03 13.89
N HIS A 224 3.95 -4.18 14.81
CA HIS A 224 4.16 -4.27 16.26
C HIS A 224 5.61 -4.50 16.74
N TRP A 225 6.17 -3.48 17.41
CA TRP A 225 7.51 -3.48 17.96
C TRP A 225 7.47 -3.55 19.48
N ALA A 226 8.25 -4.46 20.04
CA ALA A 226 8.55 -4.54 21.47
C ALA A 226 10.04 -4.22 21.67
N GLU A 227 10.31 -3.08 22.29
CA GLU A 227 11.65 -2.50 22.42
C GLU A 227 12.26 -2.85 23.77
N ALA A 228 13.36 -3.62 23.75
CA ALA A 228 14.22 -3.80 24.90
C ALA A 228 15.42 -2.83 24.82
N SER A 229 16.16 -2.72 25.90
CA SER A 229 17.29 -1.80 26.00
C SER A 229 18.51 -2.19 25.14
N ASP A 230 18.60 -3.43 24.69
CA ASP A 230 19.72 -3.99 23.91
C ASP A 230 19.29 -4.71 22.62
N TYR A 231 17.98 -4.75 22.31
CA TYR A 231 17.43 -5.27 21.07
C TYR A 231 15.99 -4.80 20.86
N SER A 232 15.53 -4.82 19.61
CA SER A 232 14.12 -4.65 19.24
C SER A 232 13.56 -5.96 18.71
N LEU A 233 12.33 -6.33 19.13
CA LEU A 233 11.58 -7.43 18.54
C LEU A 233 10.41 -6.88 17.74
N TYR A 234 10.10 -7.49 16.59
CA TYR A 234 8.92 -7.11 15.83
C TYR A 234 8.30 -8.26 15.07
N ILE A 235 7.01 -8.13 14.76
CA ILE A 235 6.25 -9.11 13.99
C ILE A 235 6.40 -8.79 12.50
N GLN A 236 6.65 -9.83 11.70
CA GLN A 236 6.69 -9.71 10.26
C GLN A 236 5.95 -10.85 9.58
N ILE A 237 5.21 -10.53 8.52
CA ILE A 237 4.74 -11.53 7.56
C ILE A 237 5.71 -11.52 6.38
N GLU A 238 6.25 -12.69 6.02
CA GLU A 238 7.06 -12.89 4.83
C GLU A 238 6.26 -13.75 3.83
N ASN A 239 5.73 -13.15 2.76
CA ASN A 239 4.99 -13.86 1.72
C ASN A 239 5.80 -13.97 0.42
N ARG A 240 6.26 -15.19 0.10
CA ARG A 240 6.99 -15.49 -1.15
C ARG A 240 6.07 -16.00 -2.26
N LEU A 241 4.75 -15.87 -2.07
CA LEU A 241 3.72 -16.47 -2.90
C LEU A 241 3.93 -17.98 -3.02
N ASP A 242 4.29 -18.47 -4.21
CA ASP A 242 4.56 -19.88 -4.49
C ASP A 242 5.65 -20.48 -3.59
N GLY A 243 6.51 -19.63 -3.00
CA GLY A 243 7.52 -20.02 -2.01
C GLY A 243 7.00 -20.16 -0.56
N GLY A 244 5.72 -19.93 -0.34
CA GLY A 244 5.02 -19.99 0.95
C GLY A 244 4.97 -18.66 1.71
N ILE A 245 4.03 -18.59 2.64
CA ILE A 245 3.82 -17.47 3.58
C ILE A 245 4.20 -17.86 5.00
N LYS A 246 4.84 -16.94 5.73
CA LYS A 246 5.27 -17.17 7.13
C LYS A 246 4.94 -15.96 8.00
N LEU A 247 4.48 -16.22 9.21
CA LEU A 247 4.46 -15.25 10.30
C LEU A 247 5.71 -15.48 11.15
N VAL A 248 6.52 -14.44 11.32
CA VAL A 248 7.82 -14.54 11.98
C VAL A 248 7.99 -13.45 13.02
N VAL A 249 8.78 -13.77 14.04
CA VAL A 249 9.35 -12.77 14.96
C VAL A 249 10.75 -12.44 14.45
N LYS A 250 11.02 -11.15 14.30
CA LYS A 250 12.31 -10.61 13.91
C LYS A 250 12.97 -9.97 15.12
N ILE A 251 14.30 -9.92 15.09
CA ILE A 251 15.11 -9.14 16.02
C ILE A 251 15.91 -8.10 15.21
N GLY A 252 16.01 -6.89 15.76
CA GLY A 252 16.76 -5.75 15.25
C GLY A 252 17.46 -5.00 16.39
N ASP A 253 18.17 -3.91 16.04
CA ASP A 253 18.81 -2.99 17.00
C ASP A 253 19.63 -3.66 18.11
N TRP A 254 20.39 -4.69 17.72
CA TRP A 254 21.06 -5.63 18.61
C TRP A 254 22.50 -5.86 18.16
N ASP A 255 23.33 -6.41 19.05
CA ASP A 255 24.66 -6.92 18.70
C ASP A 255 24.55 -8.33 18.07
N PRO A 256 24.81 -8.51 16.76
CA PRO A 256 24.45 -9.74 16.08
C PRO A 256 25.26 -10.97 16.53
N SER A 257 24.60 -11.85 17.29
CA SER A 257 25.16 -13.10 17.79
C SER A 257 24.20 -14.28 17.62
N VAL A 258 24.70 -15.43 17.18
CA VAL A 258 23.89 -16.66 17.10
C VAL A 258 23.46 -17.11 18.50
N ASP A 259 24.30 -16.92 19.52
CA ASP A 259 24.00 -17.30 20.90
C ASP A 259 22.85 -16.46 21.47
N THR A 260 22.83 -15.16 21.17
CA THR A 260 21.72 -14.27 21.54
C THR A 260 20.41 -14.72 20.89
N LEU A 261 20.43 -15.15 19.61
CA LEU A 261 19.24 -15.71 18.95
C LEU A 261 18.71 -16.97 19.65
N TYR A 262 19.60 -17.87 20.07
CA TYR A 262 19.20 -19.05 20.83
C TYR A 262 18.64 -18.69 22.21
N SER A 263 19.30 -17.77 22.92
CA SER A 263 18.90 -17.32 24.25
C SER A 263 17.52 -16.67 24.24
N ILE A 264 17.30 -15.69 23.36
CA ILE A 264 16.03 -14.96 23.27
C ILE A 264 14.91 -15.90 22.78
N LEU A 265 15.17 -16.77 21.80
CA LEU A 265 14.16 -17.74 21.37
C LEU A 265 13.77 -18.66 22.53
N ALA A 266 14.73 -19.16 23.32
CA ALA A 266 14.44 -19.97 24.50
C ALA A 266 13.63 -19.20 25.55
N GLY A 267 13.95 -17.92 25.76
CA GLY A 267 13.22 -17.02 26.65
C GLY A 267 11.77 -16.75 26.22
N LEU A 268 11.48 -16.71 24.92
CA LEU A 268 10.12 -16.53 24.39
C LEU A 268 9.23 -17.78 24.52
N GLN A 269 9.81 -18.99 24.57
CA GLN A 269 9.04 -20.24 24.55
C GLN A 269 7.99 -20.37 25.67
N PRO A 270 8.27 -20.02 26.95
CA PRO A 270 7.28 -20.08 28.01
C PRO A 270 6.07 -19.15 27.78
N TYR A 271 6.31 -17.93 27.32
CA TYR A 271 5.26 -16.94 27.00
C TYR A 271 4.42 -17.41 25.82
N ALA A 272 5.07 -17.90 24.75
CA ALA A 272 4.37 -18.48 23.61
C ALA A 272 3.48 -19.66 24.01
N LYS A 273 4.01 -20.58 24.84
CA LYS A 273 3.24 -21.72 25.34
C LYS A 273 2.04 -21.29 26.17
N LYS A 274 2.18 -20.26 27.01
CA LYS A 274 1.07 -19.67 27.80
C LYS A 274 -0.04 -19.13 26.90
N GLN A 275 0.31 -18.56 25.74
CA GLN A 275 -0.65 -18.06 24.74
C GLN A 275 -1.08 -19.13 23.72
N GLU A 276 -0.71 -20.40 23.91
CA GLU A 276 -1.00 -21.52 23.01
C GLU A 276 -0.41 -21.34 21.60
N LEU A 277 0.70 -20.60 21.50
CA LEU A 277 1.46 -20.42 20.27
C LEU A 277 2.64 -21.39 20.22
N LEU A 278 2.92 -21.89 19.01
CA LEU A 278 4.09 -22.73 18.75
C LEU A 278 5.14 -21.95 17.97
N LEU A 279 6.20 -21.53 18.67
CA LEU A 279 7.36 -20.89 18.07
C LEU A 279 8.40 -21.94 17.69
N ALA A 280 8.82 -21.92 16.43
CA ALA A 280 9.90 -22.76 15.94
C ALA A 280 11.09 -21.92 15.53
N LYS A 281 12.28 -22.46 15.74
CA LYS A 281 13.51 -21.94 15.15
C LYS A 281 13.43 -21.97 13.61
N PRO A 282 13.90 -20.93 12.89
CA PRO A 282 14.11 -21.01 11.44
C PRO A 282 15.24 -21.98 11.08
N ASP A 283 15.18 -22.59 9.90
CA ASP A 283 16.10 -23.63 9.42
C ASP A 283 17.58 -23.32 9.70
N LYS A 284 17.97 -22.05 9.53
CA LYS A 284 19.29 -21.54 9.91
C LYS A 284 19.15 -20.19 10.58
N PHE A 285 19.91 -19.98 11.66
CA PHE A 285 20.11 -18.64 12.18
C PHE A 285 21.17 -17.94 11.34
N ARG A 286 20.92 -16.68 11.01
CA ARG A 286 21.84 -15.80 10.31
C ARG A 286 21.87 -14.52 11.12
N SER A 287 23.01 -14.17 11.68
CA SER A 287 23.20 -12.90 12.38
C SER A 287 23.44 -11.80 11.35
N GLY A 288 22.55 -10.81 11.35
CA GLY A 288 22.61 -9.62 10.51
C GLY A 288 21.98 -8.45 11.23
N SER A 289 21.91 -7.29 10.58
CA SER A 289 21.28 -6.09 11.17
C SER A 289 19.84 -6.34 11.62
N THR A 290 19.12 -7.20 10.90
CA THR A 290 17.92 -7.87 11.40
C THR A 290 18.00 -9.36 11.10
N SER A 291 17.35 -10.16 11.95
CA SER A 291 17.36 -11.62 11.85
C SER A 291 16.00 -12.21 12.14
N THR A 292 15.65 -13.32 11.46
CA THR A 292 14.48 -14.12 11.84
C THR A 292 14.82 -14.90 13.09
N LEU A 293 14.11 -14.61 14.18
CA LEU A 293 14.28 -15.22 15.50
C LEU A 293 13.39 -16.46 15.64
N ALA A 294 12.12 -16.34 15.25
CA ALA A 294 11.14 -17.41 15.36
C ALA A 294 10.19 -17.45 14.16
N ILE A 295 9.65 -18.62 13.86
CA ILE A 295 8.54 -18.84 12.94
C ILE A 295 7.35 -19.31 13.77
N VAL A 296 6.21 -18.64 13.65
CA VAL A 296 4.95 -19.06 14.27
C VAL A 296 4.35 -20.17 13.42
N LYS A 297 4.17 -21.36 14.02
CA LYS A 297 3.58 -22.51 13.32
C LYS A 297 2.07 -22.38 13.25
N ASN A 298 1.49 -22.88 12.15
CA ASN A 298 0.04 -22.87 11.89
C ASN A 298 -0.59 -21.48 12.03
N ALA A 299 0.16 -20.44 11.68
CA ALA A 299 -0.24 -19.06 11.92
C ALA A 299 -1.40 -18.61 11.04
N PHE A 300 -1.62 -19.23 9.87
CA PHE A 300 -2.64 -18.82 8.90
C PHE A 300 -3.78 -19.84 8.88
N PRO A 301 -4.85 -19.63 9.66
CA PRO A 301 -6.00 -20.51 9.66
C PRO A 301 -6.78 -20.38 8.35
N ALA A 302 -7.15 -21.52 7.77
CA ALA A 302 -8.05 -21.61 6.65
C ALA A 302 -9.08 -22.70 6.92
N SER A 303 -10.31 -22.50 6.45
CA SER A 303 -11.35 -23.53 6.50
C SER A 303 -11.01 -24.72 5.60
N ASP A 304 -11.70 -25.84 5.78
CA ASP A 304 -11.57 -27.03 4.92
C ASP A 304 -11.83 -26.74 3.43
N GLN A 305 -12.57 -25.66 3.13
CA GLN A 305 -12.86 -25.20 1.77
C GLN A 305 -11.84 -24.16 1.24
N GLY A 306 -10.76 -23.88 1.99
CA GLY A 306 -9.71 -22.95 1.58
C GLY A 306 -9.99 -21.47 1.88
N ALA A 307 -11.16 -21.13 2.44
CA ALA A 307 -11.47 -19.77 2.84
C ALA A 307 -10.56 -19.34 4.01
N PHE A 308 -9.90 -18.19 3.88
CA PHE A 308 -9.00 -17.67 4.91
C PHE A 308 -9.79 -17.06 6.06
N ASP A 309 -9.45 -17.45 7.30
CA ASP A 309 -10.10 -16.94 8.50
C ASP A 309 -9.31 -15.75 9.07
N ILE A 310 -9.67 -14.55 8.61
CA ILE A 310 -9.02 -13.31 9.04
C ILE A 310 -9.19 -13.05 10.53
N GLU A 311 -10.33 -13.39 11.13
CA GLU A 311 -10.60 -13.12 12.54
C GLU A 311 -9.76 -14.03 13.44
N ALA A 312 -9.65 -15.32 13.09
CA ALA A 312 -8.73 -16.22 13.77
C ALA A 312 -7.25 -15.81 13.57
N PHE A 313 -6.89 -15.29 12.39
CA PHE A 313 -5.55 -14.75 12.16
C PHE A 313 -5.24 -13.52 13.04
N LEU A 314 -6.19 -12.59 13.18
CA LEU A 314 -6.05 -11.45 14.08
C LEU A 314 -5.88 -11.88 15.54
N GLN A 315 -6.54 -12.95 15.98
CA GLN A 315 -6.32 -13.53 17.31
C GLN A 315 -4.90 -14.11 17.46
N VAL A 316 -4.34 -14.73 16.42
CA VAL A 316 -2.94 -15.18 16.42
C VAL A 316 -1.99 -14.00 16.56
N LEU A 317 -2.24 -12.89 15.85
CA LEU A 317 -1.44 -11.67 15.98
C LEU A 317 -1.53 -11.09 17.39
N ALA A 318 -2.73 -10.92 17.93
CA ALA A 318 -2.93 -10.38 19.28
C ALA A 318 -2.22 -11.25 20.36
N LYS A 319 -2.31 -12.58 20.24
CA LYS A 319 -1.56 -13.50 21.12
C LYS A 319 -0.05 -13.31 20.97
N LEU A 320 0.46 -13.09 19.76
CA LEU A 320 1.88 -12.89 19.51
C LEU A 320 2.37 -11.54 20.05
N GLU A 321 1.56 -10.49 19.96
CA GLU A 321 1.84 -9.19 20.61
C GLU A 321 2.06 -9.38 22.11
N MET A 322 1.12 -10.04 22.79
CA MET A 322 1.24 -10.34 24.23
C MET A 322 2.51 -11.14 24.56
N VAL A 323 2.94 -12.06 23.69
CA VAL A 323 4.19 -12.81 23.88
C VAL A 323 5.40 -11.89 23.85
N LEU A 324 5.47 -10.95 22.90
CA LEU A 324 6.60 -10.05 22.77
C LEU A 324 6.61 -9.01 23.90
N ASP A 325 5.46 -8.41 24.18
CA ASP A 325 5.33 -7.38 25.21
C ASP A 325 5.65 -7.91 26.61
N GLU A 326 5.06 -9.04 27.02
CA GLU A 326 5.32 -9.63 28.34
C GLU A 326 6.79 -10.05 28.49
N TYR A 327 7.39 -10.63 27.45
CA TYR A 327 8.80 -11.04 27.47
C TYR A 327 9.75 -9.85 27.61
N VAL A 328 9.54 -8.79 26.83
CA VAL A 328 10.38 -7.59 26.87
C VAL A 328 10.22 -6.88 28.21
N GLU A 329 8.99 -6.75 28.72
CA GLU A 329 8.73 -6.14 30.03
C GLU A 329 9.45 -6.87 31.17
N ASP A 330 9.39 -8.20 31.19
CA ASP A 330 10.06 -9.00 32.22
C ASP A 330 11.59 -8.98 32.07
N ALA A 331 12.11 -8.99 30.84
CA ALA A 331 13.55 -8.86 30.58
C ALA A 331 14.10 -7.52 31.09
N GLU A 332 13.38 -6.42 30.86
CA GLU A 332 13.76 -5.10 31.36
C GLU A 332 13.68 -5.01 32.89
N LYS A 333 12.63 -5.58 33.51
CA LYS A 333 12.54 -5.65 34.98
C LYS A 333 13.70 -6.42 35.59
N ALA A 334 14.05 -7.58 35.03
CA ALA A 334 15.17 -8.39 35.49
C ALA A 334 16.50 -7.63 35.37
N ARG A 335 16.71 -6.94 34.25
CA ARG A 335 17.89 -6.10 34.04
C ARG A 335 17.99 -4.96 35.06
N ILE A 336 16.88 -4.27 35.35
CA ILE A 336 16.84 -3.20 36.35
C ILE A 336 17.16 -3.75 37.74
N ALA A 337 16.57 -4.89 38.13
CA ALA A 337 16.83 -5.53 39.42
C ALA A 337 18.32 -5.87 39.60
N ILE A 338 18.94 -6.44 38.57
CA ILE A 338 20.39 -6.71 38.54
C ILE A 338 21.20 -5.41 38.68
N SER A 339 20.81 -4.34 37.98
CA SER A 339 21.51 -3.05 38.07
C SER A 339 21.43 -2.40 39.47
N LEU A 340 20.39 -2.72 40.23
CA LEU A 340 20.15 -2.25 41.60
C LEU A 340 20.71 -3.19 42.67
N GLY A 341 21.37 -4.30 42.30
CA GLY A 341 21.90 -5.28 43.25
C GLY A 341 20.83 -6.07 44.02
N LEU A 342 19.60 -6.12 43.48
CA LEU A 342 18.50 -6.92 44.01
C LEU A 342 18.58 -8.28 43.31
N GLU A 343 19.07 -9.32 44.00
CA GLU A 343 19.04 -10.68 43.46
C GLU A 343 17.58 -11.13 43.26
N ALA A 344 17.32 -11.78 42.11
CA ALA A 344 16.01 -12.22 41.64
C ALA A 344 15.42 -13.38 42.45
#